data_AF-A0A0E9QB61-F1
#
_entry.id   AF-A0A0E9QB61-F1
#
_cell.length_a   1.000
_cell.length_b   1.000
_cell.length_c   1.000
_cell.angle_alpha   90.00
_cell.angle_beta   90.00
_cell.angle_gamma   90.00
#
_symmetry.space_group_name_H-M   'P 1'
#
loop_
_entity.id
_entity.type
_entity.pdbx_description
1 polymer ?
#
loop_
_entity_poly.entity_id
_entity_poly.type
_entity_poly.pdbx_seq_one_letter_code
_entity_poly.pdbx_strand_id
1 'polypeptide(L)'
;MVRCLYAKSLVQVNVNGQLTECFEVHRGVKQGCPLSAALYVISISPLVKIIQNDKRLEGVKVGNERVIISAYADDITVFVKSQTELDIIYETF
;
A
#
# COMPACT_ATOMS: atom_id res chain seq x y z
N MET A 1 13.44 5.05 3.92
CA MET A 1 13.08 4.62 5.29
C MET A 1 12.76 3.13 5.36
N VAL A 2 11.69 2.65 4.73
CA VAL A 2 11.28 1.21 4.77
C VAL A 2 12.41 0.26 4.34
N ARG A 3 13.07 0.57 3.21
CA ARG A 3 14.23 -0.21 2.72
C ARG A 3 15.36 -0.33 3.75
N CYS A 4 15.61 0.71 4.54
CA CYS A 4 16.68 0.69 5.55
C CYS A 4 16.36 -0.26 6.70
N LEU A 5 15.08 -0.38 7.07
CA LEU A 5 14.62 -1.27 8.14
C LEU A 5 14.68 -2.74 7.74
N TYR A 6 14.64 -3.05 6.44
CA TYR A 6 14.68 -4.41 5.89
C TYR A 6 15.98 -4.74 5.15
N ALA A 7 16.97 -3.85 5.20
CA ALA A 7 18.26 -4.08 4.56
C ALA A 7 18.95 -5.32 5.16
N LYS A 8 19.55 -6.16 4.30
CA LYS A 8 20.24 -7.39 4.71
C LYS A 8 19.34 -8.38 5.46
N SER A 9 18.02 -8.31 5.24
CA SER A 9 17.09 -9.25 5.84
C SER A 9 17.29 -10.63 5.21
N LEU A 10 17.82 -11.56 6.00
CA LEU A 10 17.88 -12.98 5.65
C LEU A 10 16.58 -13.70 6.01
N VAL A 11 16.16 -14.63 5.16
CA VAL A 11 15.02 -15.52 5.40
C VAL A 11 15.36 -16.95 5.01
N GLN A 12 14.57 -17.89 5.53
CA GLN A 12 14.53 -19.28 5.12
C GLN A 12 13.07 -19.67 4.90
N VAL A 13 12.83 -20.60 3.98
CA VAL A 13 11.50 -21.15 3.72
C VAL A 13 11.45 -22.55 4.27
N ASN A 14 10.37 -22.91 4.98
CA ASN A 14 10.11 -24.28 5.36
C ASN A 14 9.33 -24.98 4.24
N VAL A 15 9.93 -26.01 3.65
CA VAL A 15 9.33 -26.87 2.64
C VAL A 15 9.24 -28.28 3.22
N ASN A 16 8.02 -28.73 3.51
CA ASN A 16 7.74 -30.07 4.04
C ASN A 16 8.55 -30.43 5.31
N GLY A 17 8.76 -29.46 6.20
CA GLY A 17 9.52 -29.66 7.44
C GLY A 17 11.03 -29.45 7.30
N GLN A 18 11.55 -29.22 6.10
CA GLN A 18 12.95 -28.89 5.86
C GLN A 18 13.13 -27.41 5.54
N LEU A 19 14.09 -26.76 6.18
CA LEU A 19 14.44 -25.37 5.91
C LEU A 19 15.37 -25.28 4.69
N THR A 20 15.13 -24.30 3.83
CA THR A 20 16.07 -23.92 2.78
C THR A 20 17.35 -23.31 3.35
N GLU A 21 18.37 -23.16 2.52
CA GLU A 21 19.47 -22.23 2.82
C GLU A 21 18.94 -20.80 3.04
N CYS A 22 19.68 -20.02 3.83
CA CYS A 22 19.37 -18.60 4.05
C CYS A 22 19.64 -17.81 2.78
N PHE A 23 18.71 -16.93 2.42
CA PHE A 23 18.89 -15.98 1.34
C PHE A 23 18.41 -14.58 1.74
N GLU A 24 18.97 -13.55 1.11
CA GLU A 24 18.56 -12.17 1.33
C GLU A 24 17.27 -11.85 0.56
N VAL A 25 16.35 -11.16 1.23
CA VAL A 25 15.12 -10.66 0.62
C VAL A 25 15.27 -9.18 0.29
N HIS A 26 15.09 -8.85 -0.99
CA HIS A 26 15.19 -7.46 -1.45
C HIS A 26 13.84 -6.75 -1.55
N ARG A 27 12.71 -7.47 -1.57
CA ARG A 27 11.36 -6.92 -1.73
C ARG A 27 10.34 -7.68 -0.90
N GLY A 28 9.29 -6.97 -0.49
CA GLY A 28 8.19 -7.53 0.30
C GLY A 28 8.41 -7.37 1.82
N VAL A 29 7.45 -7.91 2.56
CA VAL A 29 7.44 -7.89 4.03
C VAL A 29 7.32 -9.33 4.57
N LYS A 30 7.80 -9.59 5.78
CA LYS A 30 7.73 -10.91 6.43
C LYS A 30 6.31 -11.16 6.95
N GLN A 31 5.58 -12.12 6.39
CA GLN A 31 4.26 -12.48 6.94
C GLN A 31 4.41 -13.01 8.38
N GLY A 32 3.45 -12.66 9.24
CA GLY A 32 3.50 -13.00 10.68
C GLY A 32 4.46 -12.14 11.52
N CYS A 33 5.28 -11.28 10.92
CA CYS A 33 6.09 -10.33 11.67
C CYS A 33 5.23 -9.13 12.11
N PRO A 34 5.20 -8.78 13.42
CA PRO A 34 4.42 -7.64 13.91
C PRO A 34 4.76 -6.29 13.24
N LEU A 35 6.02 -6.13 12.80
CA LEU A 35 6.49 -4.90 12.15
C LEU A 35 6.02 -4.77 10.70
N SER A 36 5.74 -5.88 10.02
CA SER A 36 5.43 -5.89 8.58
C SER A 36 4.20 -5.06 8.23
N ALA A 37 3.16 -5.08 9.07
CA ALA A 37 1.95 -4.31 8.84
C ALA A 37 2.23 -2.79 8.85
N ALA A 38 2.98 -2.30 9.83
CA ALA A 38 3.36 -0.89 9.92
C ALA A 38 4.23 -0.46 8.73
N LEU A 39 5.17 -1.31 8.30
CA LEU A 39 6.03 -1.01 7.14
C LEU A 39 5.25 -1.00 5.83
N TYR A 40 4.26 -1.87 5.71
CA TYR A 40 3.34 -1.86 4.58
C TYR A 40 2.55 -0.54 4.54
N VAL A 41 1.96 -0.12 5.67
CA VAL A 41 1.24 1.16 5.77
C VAL A 41 2.13 2.35 5.40
N ILE A 42 3.38 2.37 5.89
CA ILE A 42 4.34 3.42 5.54
C ILE A 42 4.66 3.40 4.03
N SER A 43 4.74 2.21 3.42
CA SER A 43 5.05 2.06 2.00
C SER A 43 3.92 2.54 1.10
N ILE A 44 2.65 2.32 1.48
CA ILE A 44 1.48 2.72 0.68
C ILE A 44 1.02 4.16 0.95
N SER A 45 1.37 4.72 2.12
CA SER A 45 0.96 6.08 2.53
C SER A 45 1.24 7.18 1.50
N PRO A 46 2.37 7.20 0.77
CA PRO A 46 2.60 8.17 -0.30
C PRO A 46 1.53 8.14 -1.39
N LEU A 47 1.18 6.95 -1.90
CA LEU A 47 0.14 6.79 -2.92
C LEU A 47 -1.21 7.32 -2.42
N VAL A 48 -1.61 6.90 -1.21
CA VAL A 48 -2.87 7.34 -0.58
C VAL A 48 -2.90 8.86 -0.46
N LYS A 49 -1.81 9.48 -0.02
CA LYS A 49 -1.71 10.94 0.12
C LYS A 49 -1.73 11.67 -1.22
N ILE A 50 -1.13 11.11 -2.27
CA ILE A 50 -1.15 11.74 -3.59
C ILE A 50 -2.58 11.76 -4.12
N ILE A 51 -3.30 10.63 -4.06
CA ILE A 51 -4.71 10.54 -4.50
C ILE A 51 -5.60 11.45 -3.64
N GLN A 52 -5.48 11.40 -2.31
CA GLN A 52 -6.31 12.20 -1.38
C GLN A 52 -6.14 13.72 -1.58
N ASN A 53 -4.96 14.19 -2.00
CA ASN A 53 -4.65 15.61 -2.17
C ASN A 53 -4.74 16.10 -3.61
N ASP A 54 -5.05 15.23 -4.58
CA ASP A 54 -5.24 15.64 -5.96
C ASP A 54 -6.48 16.52 -6.08
N LYS A 55 -6.28 17.80 -6.43
CA LYS A 55 -7.35 18.79 -6.54
C LYS A 55 -8.31 18.51 -7.70
N ARG A 56 -7.91 17.66 -8.64
CA ARG A 56 -8.77 17.25 -9.77
C ARG A 56 -9.80 16.20 -9.34
N LEU A 57 -9.62 15.57 -8.18
CA LEU A 57 -10.53 14.58 -7.61
C LEU A 57 -11.44 15.27 -6.59
N GLU A 58 -12.74 15.32 -6.90
CA GLU A 58 -13.73 15.85 -5.96
C GLU A 58 -14.13 14.76 -4.96
N GLY A 59 -14.28 13.52 -5.43
CA GLY A 59 -14.76 12.40 -4.63
C GLY A 59 -16.26 12.50 -4.31
N VAL A 60 -16.68 11.82 -3.25
CA VAL A 60 -18.09 11.79 -2.81
C VAL A 60 -18.27 12.50 -1.47
N LYS A 61 -19.41 13.17 -1.30
CA LYS A 61 -19.77 13.82 -0.04
C LYS A 61 -20.59 12.86 0.82
N VAL A 62 -20.11 12.58 2.03
CA VAL A 62 -20.81 11.76 3.03
C VAL A 62 -21.06 12.63 4.26
N GLY A 63 -22.29 13.10 4.43
CA GLY A 63 -22.62 14.10 5.45
C GLY A 63 -21.89 15.41 5.17
N ASN A 64 -21.05 15.86 6.11
CA ASN A 64 -20.20 17.05 5.95
C ASN A 64 -18.77 16.74 5.48
N GLU A 65 -18.43 15.47 5.35
CA GLU A 65 -17.08 15.03 4.98
C GLU A 65 -16.97 14.73 3.49
N ARG A 66 -15.78 14.97 2.94
CA ARG A 66 -15.42 14.63 1.56
C ARG A 66 -14.54 13.39 1.57
N VAL A 67 -15.01 12.34 0.91
CA VAL A 67 -14.34 11.03 0.84
C VAL A 67 -13.84 10.80 -0.58
N ILE A 68 -12.53 10.64 -0.74
CA ILE A 68 -11.88 10.37 -2.04
C ILE A 68 -11.34 8.94 -2.08
N ILE A 69 -10.71 8.48 -1.00
CA ILE A 69 -10.04 7.18 -0.98
C ILE A 69 -10.28 6.50 0.37
N SER A 70 -10.49 5.19 0.33
CA SER A 70 -10.44 4.28 1.47
C SER A 70 -9.36 3.24 1.19
N ALA A 71 -8.43 3.07 2.13
CA ALA A 71 -7.36 2.10 2.01
C ALA A 71 -7.35 1.21 3.25
N TYR A 72 -7.42 -0.10 3.05
CA TYR A 72 -7.40 -1.10 4.11
C TYR A 72 -6.54 -2.28 3.69
N ALA A 73 -5.44 -2.52 4.42
CA ALA A 73 -4.43 -3.50 4.01
C ALA A 73 -4.07 -3.30 2.52
N ASP A 74 -4.17 -4.34 1.70
CA ASP A 74 -3.92 -4.32 0.27
C ASP A 74 -5.08 -3.79 -0.60
N ASP A 75 -6.27 -3.59 -0.03
CA ASP A 75 -7.42 -3.05 -0.75
C ASP A 75 -7.42 -1.53 -0.76
N ILE A 76 -7.52 -0.95 -1.96
CA ILE A 76 -7.70 0.48 -2.18
C ILE A 76 -8.98 0.69 -2.98
N THR A 77 -9.87 1.52 -2.45
CA THR A 77 -11.09 1.98 -3.12
C THR A 77 -11.00 3.49 -3.32
N VAL A 78 -11.09 3.94 -4.57
CA VAL A 78 -11.19 5.35 -4.91
C VAL A 78 -12.64 5.67 -5.28
N PHE A 79 -13.20 6.69 -4.64
CA PHE A 79 -14.53 7.20 -4.91
C PHE A 79 -14.41 8.36 -5.89
N VAL A 80 -15.11 8.25 -7.02
CA VAL A 80 -15.12 9.25 -8.09
C VAL A 80 -16.53 9.79 -8.28
N LYS A 81 -16.64 11.08 -8.61
CA LYS A 81 -17.95 11.71 -8.86
C LYS A 81 -18.36 11.67 -10.33
N SER A 82 -17.40 11.53 -11.25
CA SER A 82 -17.61 11.67 -12.69
C SER A 82 -16.68 10.76 -13.50
N GLN A 83 -17.02 10.54 -14.77
CA GLN A 83 -16.15 9.80 -15.70
C GLN A 83 -14.78 10.47 -15.85
N THR A 84 -14.72 11.80 -15.86
CA THR A 84 -13.46 12.54 -15.94
C THR A 84 -12.53 12.24 -14.76
N GLU A 85 -13.05 12.10 -13.55
CA GLU A 85 -12.25 11.69 -12.39
C GLU A 85 -11.73 10.26 -12.53
N LEU A 86 -12.54 9.36 -13.10
CA LEU A 86 -12.12 7.99 -13.38
C LEU A 86 -10.97 7.97 -14.40
N ASP A 87 -11.07 8.76 -15.47
CA ASP A 87 -10.02 8.87 -16.49
C ASP A 87 -8.72 9.39 -15.89
N ILE A 88 -8.79 10.39 -15.01
CA ILE A 88 -7.61 10.92 -14.28
C ILE A 88 -6.92 9.83 -13.47
N ILE A 89 -7.69 8.99 -12.78
CA ILE A 89 -7.12 7.89 -12.00
C ILE A 89 -6.37 6.91 -12.92
N TYR A 90 -7.01 6.46 -14.00
CA TYR A 90 -6.42 5.50 -14.94
C TYR A 90 -5.18 6.03 -15.69
N GLU A 91 -5.12 7.33 -15.95
CA GLU A 91 -4.00 7.93 -16.69
C GLU A 91 -2.84 8.38 -15.79
N THR A 92 -3.11 8.66 -14.51
CA THR A 92 -2.10 9.23 -13.59
C THR A 92 -1.46 8.20 -12.67
N PHE A 93 -2.21 7.19 -12.21
CA PHE A 93 -1.80 6.27 -11.14
C PHE A 93 -1.75 4.81 -11.61
#